data_AF-A0A7W5ZSW4-F1
#
_entry.id   AF-A0A7W5ZSW4-F1
#
_cell.length_a   1.000
_cell.length_b   1.000
_cell.length_c   1.000
_cell.angle_alpha   90.00
_cell.angle_beta   90.00
_cell.angle_gamma   90.00
#
_symmetry.space_group_name_H-M   'P 1'
#
loop_
_entity.id
_entity.type
_entity.pdbx_description
1 polymer ?
#
loop_
_entity_poly.entity_id
_entity_poly.type
_entity_poly.pdbx_seq_one_letter_code
_entity_poly.pdbx_strand_id
1 'polypeptide(L)'
;MSKHRKSWSETEIENILQHYQQHGITATVRHFNVASSMIYRWQSMKGEPKTKGQSGISRAEYHHLLRENQLLKELVAEKETVRRCDLKFELRMLS
;
A
#
# COMPACT_ATOMS: atom_id res chain seq x y z
N MET A 1 19.61 8.03 34.26
CA MET A 1 19.99 6.69 33.74
C MET A 1 19.77 6.65 32.24
N SER A 2 20.80 6.93 31.44
CA SER A 2 20.73 6.84 29.98
C SER A 2 20.46 5.38 29.59
N LYS A 3 19.22 5.07 29.19
CA LYS A 3 18.87 3.78 28.58
C LYS A 3 19.39 3.80 27.15
N HIS A 4 20.66 3.45 26.95
CA HIS A 4 21.21 3.24 25.62
C HIS A 4 20.39 2.14 24.94
N ARG A 5 19.57 2.54 23.95
CA ARG A 5 18.78 1.57 23.18
C ARG A 5 19.77 0.76 22.35
N LYS A 6 19.78 -0.56 22.55
CA LYS A 6 20.55 -1.47 21.71
C LYS A 6 20.08 -1.26 20.25
N SER A 7 21.01 -0.83 19.40
CA SER A 7 20.80 -0.79 17.96
C SER A 7 21.01 -2.18 17.41
N TRP A 8 20.22 -2.56 16.40
CA TRP A 8 20.34 -3.85 15.71
C TRP A 8 20.57 -3.56 14.23
N SER A 9 21.60 -4.18 13.66
CA SER A 9 21.87 -4.12 12.23
C SER A 9 20.89 -5.00 11.46
N GLU A 10 20.72 -4.71 10.16
CA GLU A 10 19.85 -5.49 9.26
C GLU A 10 20.23 -6.98 9.25
N THR A 11 21.53 -7.28 9.21
CA THR A 11 22.06 -8.65 9.18
C THR A 11 21.79 -9.40 10.49
N GLU A 12 21.90 -8.74 11.64
CA GLU A 12 21.55 -9.34 12.92
C GLU A 12 20.05 -9.66 12.99
N ILE A 13 19.20 -8.77 12.48
CA ILE A 13 17.75 -8.97 12.44
C ILE A 13 17.40 -10.19 11.57
N GLU A 14 18.06 -10.34 10.42
CA GLU A 14 17.88 -11.49 9.52
C GLU A 14 18.19 -12.81 10.24
N ASN A 15 19.34 -12.87 10.93
CA ASN A 15 19.76 -14.06 11.68
C ASN A 15 18.78 -14.41 12.81
N ILE A 16 18.27 -13.40 13.52
CA ILE A 16 17.28 -13.58 14.59
C ILE A 16 15.96 -14.14 14.01
N LEU A 17 15.50 -13.61 12.88
CA LEU A 17 14.28 -14.08 12.22
C LEU A 17 14.43 -15.51 11.69
N GLN A 18 15.58 -15.86 11.13
CA GLN A 18 15.87 -17.23 10.68
C GLN A 18 15.85 -18.21 11.86
N HIS A 19 16.52 -17.88 12.97
CA HIS A 19 16.51 -18.72 14.16
C HIS A 19 15.10 -18.84 14.75
N TYR A 20 14.32 -17.76 14.73
CA TYR A 20 12.91 -17.79 15.12
C TYR A 20 12.06 -18.73 14.28
N GLN A 21 12.27 -18.80 12.96
CA GLN A 21 11.56 -19.75 12.09
C GLN A 21 11.93 -21.20 12.41
N GLN A 22 13.18 -21.48 12.82
CA GLN A 22 13.67 -22.83 13.07
C GLN A 22 13.33 -23.34 14.49
N HIS A 23 13.44 -22.48 15.51
CA HIS A 23 13.37 -22.88 16.92
C HIS A 23 12.22 -22.23 17.69
N GLY A 24 11.49 -21.29 17.09
CA GLY A 24 10.38 -20.58 17.72
C GLY A 24 10.81 -19.45 18.68
N ILE A 25 9.81 -18.76 19.24
CA ILE A 25 10.02 -17.48 19.97
C ILE A 25 10.83 -17.64 21.26
N THR A 26 10.52 -18.66 22.06
CA THR A 26 11.10 -18.84 23.41
C THR A 26 12.60 -19.11 23.34
N ALA A 27 13.03 -19.93 22.37
CA ALA A 27 14.43 -20.22 22.14
C ALA A 27 15.19 -18.98 21.64
N THR A 28 14.62 -18.24 20.69
CA THR A 28 15.25 -17.04 20.11
C THR A 28 15.39 -15.90 21.12
N VAL A 29 14.37 -15.65 21.94
CA VAL A 29 14.41 -14.62 23.00
C VAL A 29 15.56 -14.90 23.97
N ARG A 30 15.74 -16.16 24.37
CA ARG A 30 16.84 -16.57 25.27
C ARG A 30 18.20 -16.49 24.60
N HIS A 31 18.30 -16.94 23.34
CA HIS A 31 19.57 -16.99 22.61
C HIS A 31 20.11 -15.59 22.29
N PHE A 32 19.26 -14.70 21.78
CA PHE A 32 19.68 -13.37 21.31
C PHE A 32 19.44 -12.26 22.34
N ASN A 33 18.84 -12.60 23.49
CA ASN A 33 18.44 -11.65 24.53
C ASN A 33 17.67 -10.45 23.95
N VAL A 34 16.68 -10.76 23.10
CA VAL A 34 15.85 -9.78 22.41
C VAL A 34 14.40 -9.92 22.87
N ALA A 35 13.69 -8.80 22.99
CA ALA A 35 12.29 -8.83 23.38
C ALA A 35 11.44 -9.49 22.28
N SER A 36 10.49 -10.34 22.68
CA SER A 36 9.57 -11.01 21.75
C SER A 36 8.79 -10.01 20.87
N SER A 37 8.42 -8.86 21.42
CA SER A 37 7.76 -7.76 20.70
C SER A 37 8.60 -7.22 19.53
N MET A 38 9.93 -7.22 19.64
CA MET A 38 10.80 -6.79 18.54
C MET A 38 10.83 -7.82 17.42
N ILE A 39 10.88 -9.11 17.76
CA ILE A 39 10.84 -10.22 16.79
C ILE A 39 9.55 -10.14 15.96
N TYR A 40 8.39 -10.00 16.61
CA TYR A 40 7.12 -9.85 15.90
C TYR A 40 7.07 -8.60 15.03
N ARG A 41 7.63 -7.48 15.50
CA ARG A 41 7.73 -6.26 14.69
C ARG A 41 8.60 -6.44 13.45
N TRP A 42 9.72 -7.15 13.57
CA TRP A 42 10.59 -7.44 12.42
C TRP A 42 9.92 -8.41 11.45
N GLN A 43 9.21 -9.41 11.97
CA GLN A 43 8.44 -10.35 11.17
C GLN A 43 7.35 -9.64 10.35
N SER A 44 6.57 -8.73 10.98
CA SER A 44 5.53 -7.98 10.26
C SER A 44 6.10 -7.04 9.21
N MET A 45 7.24 -6.39 9.49
CA MET A 45 7.91 -5.51 8.51
C MET A 45 8.48 -6.23 7.29
N LYS A 46 8.81 -7.53 7.41
CA LYS A 46 9.33 -8.37 6.30
C LYS A 46 8.20 -9.05 5.52
N GLY A 47 7.10 -9.41 6.17
CA GLY A 47 5.98 -10.16 5.56
C GLY A 47 4.95 -9.30 4.85
N GLU A 48 4.84 -8.01 5.18
CA GLU A 48 3.94 -7.10 4.49
C GLU A 48 4.73 -6.22 3.51
N PRO A 49 4.33 -6.11 2.24
CA PRO A 49 4.70 -4.91 1.49
C PRO A 49 4.15 -3.79 2.35
N LYS A 50 5.04 -2.95 2.89
CA LYS A 50 4.61 -1.72 3.53
C LYS A 50 3.64 -1.07 2.54
N THR A 51 2.33 -1.13 2.80
CA THR A 51 1.50 0.04 2.56
C THR A 51 2.04 1.02 3.59
N LYS A 52 3.25 1.55 3.31
CA LYS A 52 3.79 2.75 3.93
C LYS A 52 2.57 3.63 3.95
N GLY A 53 2.10 3.97 5.16
CA GLY A 53 0.84 4.68 5.34
C GLY A 53 0.75 5.66 4.19
N GLN A 54 -0.16 5.38 3.25
CA GLN A 54 -0.28 6.19 2.05
C GLN A 54 -0.36 7.58 2.63
N SER A 55 0.63 8.42 2.35
CA SER A 55 0.54 9.83 2.66
C SER A 55 -0.75 10.22 1.97
N GLY A 56 -1.84 10.31 2.75
CA GLY A 56 -3.16 10.52 2.21
C GLY A 56 -3.01 11.70 1.29
N ILE A 57 -3.41 11.51 0.03
CA ILE A 57 -3.29 12.53 -1.01
C ILE A 57 -3.66 13.86 -0.36
N SER A 58 -2.77 14.85 -0.44
CA SER A 58 -2.99 16.14 0.23
C SER A 58 -4.42 16.59 -0.06
N ARG A 59 -5.13 17.15 0.92
CA ARG A 59 -6.53 17.56 0.73
C ARG A 59 -6.72 18.42 -0.53
N ALA A 60 -5.72 19.23 -0.86
CA ALA A 60 -5.68 20.03 -2.09
C ALA A 60 -5.63 19.16 -3.36
N GLU A 61 -4.79 18.14 -3.37
CA GLU A 61 -4.61 17.22 -4.49
C GLU A 61 -5.80 16.26 -4.64
N TYR A 62 -6.45 15.87 -3.54
CA TYR A 62 -7.72 15.14 -3.59
C TYR A 62 -8.81 15.97 -4.27
N HIS A 63 -8.96 17.25 -3.90
CA HIS A 63 -9.93 18.15 -4.53
C HIS A 63 -9.59 18.45 -6.00
N HIS A 64 -8.29 18.51 -6.35
CA HIS A 64 -7.86 18.65 -7.73
C HIS A 64 -8.25 17.45 -8.58
N LEU A 65 -7.89 16.23 -8.14
CA LEU A 65 -8.24 14.98 -8.82
C LEU A 65 -9.75 14.76 -8.93
N LEU A 66 -10.53 15.22 -7.94
CA LEU A 66 -11.99 15.13 -7.98
C LEU A 66 -12.59 16.04 -9.06
N ARG A 67 -12.04 17.26 -9.25
CA ARG A 67 -12.44 18.14 -10.35
C ARG A 67 -12.06 17.56 -11.70
N GLU A 68 -10.85 17.03 -11.84
CA GLU A 68 -10.43 16.37 -13.09
C GLU A 68 -11.32 15.19 -13.43
N ASN A 69 -11.64 14.33 -12.46
CA ASN A 69 -12.57 13.22 -12.66
C ASN A 69 -13.95 13.68 -13.10
N GLN A 70 -14.46 14.79 -12.56
CA GLN A 70 -15.75 15.34 -12.96
C GLN A 70 -15.71 15.82 -14.42
N LEU A 71 -14.68 16.57 -14.81
CA LEU A 71 -14.50 17.04 -16.19
C LEU A 71 -14.35 15.87 -17.17
N LEU A 72 -13.60 14.82 -16.79
CA LEU A 72 -13.44 13.62 -17.60
C LEU A 72 -14.77 12.88 -17.79
N LYS A 73 -15.60 12.79 -16.73
CA LYS A 73 -16.93 12.18 -16.83
C LYS A 73 -17.85 12.95 -17.76
N GLU A 74 -17.80 14.28 -17.72
CA GLU A 74 -18.58 15.15 -18.62
C GLU A 74 -18.15 14.97 -20.08
N LEU A 75 -16.85 14.94 -20.36
CA LEU A 75 -16.32 14.67 -21.70
C LEU A 75 -16.68 13.27 -22.22
N VAL A 76 -16.67 12.27 -21.35
CA VAL A 76 -17.09 10.90 -21.72
C VAL A 76 -18.59 10.88 -22.03
N ALA A 77 -19.42 11.55 -21.21
CA ALA A 77 -20.86 11.64 -21.46
C ALA A 77 -21.17 12.32 -22.79
N GLU A 78 -20.46 13.41 -23.14
CA GLU A 78 -20.61 14.08 -24.44
C GLU A 78 -20.18 13.18 -25.62
N LYS A 79 -19.07 12.45 -25.50
CA LYS A 79 -18.64 11.52 -26.56
C LYS A 79 -19.59 10.33 -26.74
N GLU A 80 -20.20 9.84 -25.65
CA GLU A 80 -21.17 8.76 -25.71
C GLU A 80 -22.55 9.19 -26.21
N THR A 81 -22.96 10.46 -26.02
CA THR A 81 -24.20 10.98 -26.61
C THR A 81 -24.06 11.19 -28.11
N VAL A 82 -22.92 11.73 -28.57
CA VAL A 82 -22.64 11.92 -30.01
C VAL A 82 -22.63 10.57 -30.75
N ARG A 83 -21.87 9.57 -30.28
CA ARG A 83 -21.86 8.24 -30.91
C ARG A 83 -23.25 7.61 -31.00
N ARG A 84 -24.10 7.81 -29.97
CA ARG A 84 -25.45 7.24 -29.93
C ARG A 84 -26.40 7.97 -30.87
N CYS A 85 -26.25 9.28 -31.05
CA CYS A 85 -26.98 10.04 -32.05
C CYS A 85 -26.56 9.63 -33.47
N ASP A 86 -25.25 9.48 -33.71
CA ASP A 86 -24.72 9.08 -35.02
C ASP A 86 -25.20 7.68 -35.43
N LEU A 87 -25.10 6.70 -34.52
CA LEU A 87 -25.63 5.34 -34.74
C LEU A 87 -27.14 5.32 -35.01
N LYS A 88 -27.92 6.18 -34.34
CA LYS A 88 -29.36 6.31 -34.60
C LYS A 88 -29.65 6.94 -35.96
N PHE A 89 -28.84 7.91 -36.40
CA PHE A 89 -28.98 8.51 -37.73
C PHE A 89 -28.62 7.53 -38.83
N GLU A 90 -27.54 6.76 -38.69
CA GLU A 90 -27.15 5.74 -39.66
C GLU A 90 -28.21 4.64 -39.79
N LEU A 91 -28.75 4.14 -38.67
CA LEU A 91 -29.82 3.12 -38.70
C LEU A 91 -31.12 3.63 -39.34
N ARG A 92 -31.42 4.93 -39.23
CA ARG A 92 -32.60 5.55 -39.85
C ARG A 92 -32.42 5.78 -41.36
N MET A 93 -31.19 5.96 -41.83
CA MET A 93 -30.87 6.11 -43.25
C MET A 93 -30.85 4.77 -44.01
N LEU A 94 -30.78 3.65 -43.29
CA LEU A 94 -30.75 2.30 -43.83
C LEU A 94 -32.13 1.59 -43.80
N SER A 95 -33.18 2.23 -43.28
CA SER A 95 -34.57 1.71 -43.26
C SER A 95 -35.45 2.40 -44.30
#